data_AF-A0A1Y1MM54-F1
#
_entry.id   AF-A0A1Y1MM54-F1
#
_cell.length_a   1.000
_cell.length_b   1.000
_cell.length_c   1.000
_cell.angle_alpha   90.00
_cell.angle_beta   90.00
_cell.angle_gamma   90.00
#
_symmetry.space_group_name_H-M   'P 1'
#
loop_
_entity.id
_entity.type
_entity.pdbx_description
1 polymer ?
#
loop_
_entity_poly.entity_id
_entity_poly.type
_entity_poly.pdbx_seq_one_letter_code
_entity_poly.pdbx_strand_id
1 'polypeptide(L)'
;MYRLHKEMLLRDAGIIKSNNSTVQSLDGLFESDLHEHSITHVSWRINRMSPSQIIRKLFPRPYIVSDRFGQSVERFIMIDAPAAEGYSFPNTECSYVFVIQGSGERTIILKPSKECGSVCRTVSVVLRPSFVLWYNWWYWRPISLPKENVTETSISYISSYC
;
A
#
# COMPACT_ATOMS: atom_id res chain seq x y z
N MET A 1 -5.68 -5.69 -16.88
CA MET A 1 -5.96 -4.32 -16.38
C MET A 1 -4.90 -3.33 -16.87
N TYR A 2 -3.63 -3.49 -16.52
CA TYR A 2 -2.54 -2.57 -16.91
C TYR A 2 -2.43 -2.36 -18.43
N ARG A 3 -2.36 -3.43 -19.22
CA ARG A 3 -2.26 -3.35 -20.69
C ARG A 3 -3.39 -2.54 -21.37
N LEU A 4 -4.58 -2.54 -20.78
CA LEU A 4 -5.75 -1.83 -21.32
C LEU A 4 -5.72 -0.32 -21.07
N HIS A 5 -5.00 0.12 -20.03
CA HIS A 5 -4.97 1.53 -19.60
C HIS A 5 -3.53 2.07 -19.50
N LYS A 6 -2.60 1.42 -20.21
CA LYS A 6 -1.15 1.65 -20.11
C LYS A 6 -0.80 3.11 -20.34
N GLU A 7 -1.27 3.70 -21.44
CA GLU A 7 -0.97 5.09 -21.81
C GLU A 7 -1.41 6.10 -20.74
N MET A 8 -2.63 5.91 -20.20
CA MET A 8 -3.14 6.78 -19.14
C MET A 8 -2.38 6.59 -17.83
N LEU A 9 -2.08 5.36 -17.43
CA LEU A 9 -1.34 5.08 -16.19
C LEU A 9 0.10 5.62 -16.26
N LEU A 10 0.77 5.49 -17.41
CA LEU A 10 2.11 6.03 -17.61
C LEU A 10 2.13 7.57 -17.54
N ARG A 11 1.11 8.23 -18.11
CA ARG A 11 1.02 9.70 -18.12
C ARG A 11 0.62 10.28 -16.76
N ASP A 12 -0.38 9.67 -16.11
CA ASP A 12 -1.10 10.29 -14.99
C ASP A 12 -0.84 9.63 -13.62
N ALA A 13 -0.17 8.47 -13.56
CA ALA A 13 0.12 7.73 -12.33
C ALA A 13 1.63 7.54 -12.07
N GLY A 14 2.46 8.51 -12.46
CA GLY A 14 3.89 8.27 -12.71
C GLY A 14 4.87 8.22 -11.52
N ILE A 15 4.46 8.37 -10.25
CA ILE A 15 5.45 8.41 -9.16
C ILE A 15 5.65 7.01 -8.58
N ILE A 16 6.63 6.30 -9.15
CA ILE A 16 7.17 5.06 -8.57
C ILE A 16 8.45 5.40 -7.81
N LYS A 17 8.57 4.82 -6.62
CA LYS A 17 9.81 4.77 -5.86
C LYS A 17 10.14 3.31 -5.58
N SER A 18 11.36 2.90 -5.85
CA SER A 18 11.85 1.57 -5.48
C SER A 18 13.21 1.67 -4.81
N ASN A 19 13.53 0.69 -3.97
CA ASN A 19 14.90 0.46 -3.52
C ASN A 19 15.78 -0.19 -4.62
N ASN A 20 15.17 -0.73 -5.67
CA ASN A 20 15.85 -1.29 -6.82
C ASN A 20 15.95 -0.25 -7.95
N SER A 21 17.18 0.08 -8.35
CA SER A 21 17.45 1.11 -9.35
C SER A 21 16.95 0.76 -10.75
N THR A 22 16.66 -0.52 -11.04
CA THR A 22 16.08 -0.94 -12.32
C THR A 22 14.57 -0.68 -12.40
N VAL A 23 13.90 -0.53 -11.25
CA VAL A 23 12.43 -0.34 -11.16
C VAL A 23 12.11 1.13 -10.89
N GLN A 24 12.26 1.96 -11.92
CA GLN A 24 11.93 3.39 -11.85
C GLN A 24 10.63 3.77 -12.59
N SER A 25 10.07 2.83 -13.36
CA SER A 25 8.88 3.04 -14.17
C SER A 25 7.91 1.87 -14.03
N LEU A 26 6.66 2.07 -14.49
CA LEU A 26 5.66 0.99 -14.50
C LEU A 26 6.11 -0.14 -15.42
N ASP A 27 6.70 0.19 -16.58
CA ASP A 27 7.24 -0.83 -17.50
C ASP A 27 8.31 -1.66 -16.82
N GLY A 28 9.30 -1.01 -16.17
CA GLY A 28 10.35 -1.71 -15.43
C GLY A 28 9.81 -2.57 -14.28
N LEU A 29 8.73 -2.15 -13.62
CA LEU A 29 8.05 -2.94 -12.61
C LEU A 29 7.39 -4.20 -13.19
N PHE A 30 6.69 -4.08 -14.33
CA PHE A 30 6.00 -5.22 -14.94
C PHE A 30 6.94 -6.16 -15.70
N GLU A 31 8.12 -5.68 -16.08
CA GLU A 31 9.19 -6.49 -16.68
C GLU A 31 10.14 -7.07 -15.63
N SER A 32 10.18 -6.50 -14.41
CA SER A 32 11.02 -7.01 -13.34
C SER A 32 10.52 -8.35 -12.82
N ASP A 33 11.43 -9.31 -12.73
CA ASP A 33 11.14 -10.60 -12.12
C ASP A 33 11.41 -10.52 -10.61
N LEU A 34 10.32 -10.49 -9.83
CA LEU A 34 10.37 -10.44 -8.38
C LEU A 34 10.48 -11.87 -7.82
N HIS A 35 11.65 -12.48 -7.99
CA HIS A 35 11.95 -13.82 -7.51
C HIS A 35 12.01 -13.92 -5.97
N GLU A 36 12.05 -15.15 -5.44
CA GLU A 36 12.02 -15.48 -4.01
C GLU A 36 13.07 -14.73 -3.16
N HIS A 37 14.28 -14.53 -3.68
CA HIS A 37 15.36 -13.82 -2.97
C HIS A 37 15.41 -12.32 -3.25
N SER A 38 14.46 -11.78 -4.02
CA SER A 38 14.42 -10.35 -4.31
C SER A 38 14.00 -9.59 -3.06
N ILE A 39 14.81 -8.62 -2.67
CA ILE A 39 14.52 -7.66 -1.58
C ILE A 39 13.79 -6.41 -2.09
N THR A 40 13.30 -6.45 -3.34
CA THR A 40 12.75 -5.28 -4.01
C THR A 40 11.45 -4.84 -3.34
N HIS A 41 11.41 -3.57 -2.96
CA HIS A 41 10.26 -2.84 -2.47
C HIS A 41 9.90 -1.76 -3.50
N VAL A 42 8.63 -1.64 -3.83
CA VAL A 42 8.12 -0.62 -4.75
C VAL A 42 6.92 0.08 -4.11
N SER A 43 6.99 1.41 -4.05
CA SER A 43 5.90 2.29 -3.66
C SER A 43 5.43 3.06 -4.89
N TRP A 44 4.22 2.76 -5.33
CA TRP A 44 3.57 3.43 -6.44
C TRP A 44 2.51 4.41 -5.93
N ARG A 45 2.83 5.71 -5.99
CA ARG A 45 1.94 6.80 -5.57
C ARG A 45 1.06 7.27 -6.73
N ILE A 46 -0.24 7.32 -6.49
CA ILE A 46 -1.26 7.72 -7.46
C ILE A 46 -2.03 8.89 -6.85
N ASN A 47 -2.00 10.05 -7.52
CA ASN A 47 -2.62 11.29 -7.01
C ASN A 47 -3.48 12.01 -8.05
N ARG A 48 -3.86 11.33 -9.14
CA ARG A 48 -4.76 11.85 -10.18
C ARG A 48 -6.08 11.08 -10.18
N MET A 49 -7.16 11.76 -10.55
CA MET A 49 -8.51 11.20 -10.53
C MET A 49 -8.71 10.05 -11.53
N SER A 50 -8.25 10.22 -12.76
CA SER A 50 -8.38 9.22 -13.83
C SER A 50 -7.80 7.84 -13.44
N PRO A 51 -6.51 7.72 -13.06
CA PRO A 51 -5.96 6.43 -12.63
C PRO A 51 -6.62 5.91 -11.36
N SER A 52 -7.00 6.79 -10.44
CA SER A 52 -7.70 6.43 -9.21
C SER A 52 -9.04 5.74 -9.46
N GLN A 53 -9.81 6.15 -10.47
CA GLN A 53 -11.07 5.50 -10.83
C GLN A 53 -10.86 4.06 -11.29
N ILE A 54 -9.74 3.77 -11.95
CA ILE A 54 -9.41 2.42 -12.41
C ILE A 54 -8.97 1.54 -11.24
N ILE A 55 -8.08 2.06 -10.38
CA ILE A 55 -7.61 1.33 -9.21
C ILE A 55 -8.75 0.99 -8.25
N ARG A 56 -9.75 1.87 -8.10
CA ARG A 56 -10.97 1.59 -7.32
C ARG A 56 -11.75 0.36 -7.79
N LYS A 57 -11.66 0.00 -9.07
CA LYS A 57 -12.30 -1.22 -9.60
C LYS A 57 -11.55 -2.48 -9.18
N LEU A 58 -10.25 -2.38 -8.90
CA LEU A 58 -9.43 -3.49 -8.39
C LEU A 58 -9.49 -3.61 -6.87
N PHE A 59 -9.46 -2.47 -6.18
CA PHE A 59 -9.52 -2.38 -4.73
C PHE A 59 -10.79 -1.63 -4.35
N PRO A 60 -11.94 -2.34 -4.25
CA PRO A 60 -13.20 -1.71 -3.92
C PRO A 60 -13.14 -1.11 -2.52
N ARG A 61 -14.01 -0.13 -2.29
CA ARG A 61 -14.20 0.48 -0.97
C ARG A 61 -14.52 -0.61 0.07
N PRO A 62 -13.85 -0.61 1.24
CA PRO A 62 -14.24 -1.44 2.36
C PRO A 62 -15.65 -1.07 2.86
N TYR A 63 -16.51 -2.07 3.04
CA TYR A 63 -17.90 -1.87 3.50
C TYR A 63 -18.02 -1.14 4.84
N ILE A 64 -16.97 -1.21 5.67
CA ILE A 64 -16.93 -0.58 6.99
C ILE A 64 -16.86 0.96 6.91
N VAL A 65 -16.44 1.52 5.76
CA VAL A 65 -16.33 2.97 5.59
C VAL A 65 -17.62 3.53 4.99
N SER A 66 -18.32 4.37 5.76
CA SER A 66 -19.55 5.04 5.33
C SER A 66 -19.38 5.91 4.09
N ASP A 67 -20.35 5.88 3.17
CA ASP A 67 -20.36 6.67 1.93
C ASP A 67 -20.27 8.18 2.10
N ARG A 68 -20.50 8.67 3.32
CA ARG A 68 -20.41 10.09 3.66
C ARG A 68 -18.98 10.61 3.74
N PHE A 69 -18.00 9.73 3.90
CA PHE A 69 -16.58 10.10 3.93
C PHE A 69 -16.03 10.27 2.51
N GLY A 70 -15.40 11.42 2.28
CA GLY A 70 -14.67 11.76 1.07
C GLY A 70 -13.34 11.02 1.02
N GLN A 71 -13.18 10.15 0.03
CA GLN A 71 -11.90 9.46 -0.16
C GLN A 71 -10.86 10.41 -0.76
N SER A 72 -9.65 10.42 -0.21
CA SER A 72 -8.52 11.17 -0.76
C SER A 72 -8.23 10.77 -2.22
N VAL A 73 -7.69 11.72 -2.99
CA VAL A 73 -7.19 11.47 -4.35
C VAL A 73 -5.85 10.72 -4.29
N GLU A 74 -5.10 10.86 -3.20
CA GLU A 74 -3.86 10.15 -2.97
C GLU A 74 -4.10 8.69 -2.57
N ARG A 75 -3.35 7.82 -3.23
CA ARG A 75 -3.34 6.37 -3.03
C ARG A 75 -1.93 5.85 -3.20
N PHE A 76 -1.63 4.75 -2.54
CA PHE A 76 -0.38 4.03 -2.72
C PHE A 76 -0.67 2.56 -3.03
N ILE A 77 0.07 2.01 -3.97
CA ILE A 77 0.17 0.57 -4.17
C ILE A 77 1.59 0.20 -3.76
N MET A 78 1.70 -0.64 -2.73
CA MET A 78 2.96 -1.16 -2.24
C MET A 78 3.13 -2.57 -2.83
N ILE A 79 4.25 -2.81 -3.48
CA ILE A 79 4.58 -4.10 -4.09
C ILE A 79 5.89 -4.55 -3.49
N ASP A 80 5.84 -5.69 -2.83
CA ASP A 80 6.92 -6.21 -2.03
C ASP A 80 7.29 -7.60 -2.55
N ALA A 81 8.53 -7.73 -2.99
CA ALA A 81 9.09 -9.04 -3.27
C ALA A 81 9.16 -9.90 -1.98
N PRO A 82 9.30 -11.23 -2.11
CA PRO A 82 9.17 -12.13 -0.97
C PRO A 82 10.19 -11.86 0.15
N ALA A 83 11.42 -11.45 -0.20
CA ALA A 83 12.47 -11.09 0.76
C ALA A 83 12.55 -9.57 1.06
N ALA A 84 11.55 -8.77 0.68
CA ALA A 84 11.57 -7.33 0.92
C ALA A 84 11.56 -6.97 2.41
N GLU A 85 12.50 -6.12 2.81
CA GLU A 85 12.70 -5.69 4.20
C GLU A 85 11.51 -4.89 4.78
N GLY A 86 11.57 -4.63 6.08
CA GLY A 86 10.58 -3.82 6.76
C GLY A 86 10.68 -2.33 6.43
N TYR A 87 9.54 -1.65 6.30
CA TYR A 87 9.47 -0.22 6.00
C TYR A 87 8.26 0.45 6.65
N SER A 88 8.34 1.76 6.87
CA SER A 88 7.20 2.57 7.33
C SER A 88 6.27 2.89 6.16
N PHE A 89 4.96 2.81 6.35
CA PHE A 89 4.04 3.24 5.28
C PHE A 89 4.16 4.74 5.00
N PRO A 90 3.85 5.16 3.76
CA PRO A 90 3.79 6.56 3.42
C PRO A 90 2.74 7.29 4.25
N ASN A 91 3.02 8.56 4.52
CA ASN A 91 2.07 9.50 5.08
C ASN A 91 0.97 9.79 4.06
N THR A 92 -0.28 9.61 4.45
CA THR A 92 -1.46 9.87 3.62
C THR A 92 -2.00 11.28 3.85
N GLU A 93 -2.74 11.81 2.89
CA GLU A 93 -3.38 13.13 3.03
C GLU A 93 -4.39 13.22 4.20
N CYS A 94 -5.25 12.22 4.37
CA CYS A 94 -6.28 12.21 5.42
C CYS A 94 -5.94 11.23 6.56
N SER A 95 -6.66 11.37 7.68
CA SER A 95 -6.30 10.69 8.92
C SER A 95 -6.81 9.28 9.09
N TYR A 96 -7.96 8.96 8.51
CA TYR A 96 -8.53 7.62 8.53
C TYR A 96 -7.94 6.80 7.39
N VAL A 97 -6.91 6.02 7.70
CA VAL A 97 -6.14 5.26 6.71
C VAL A 97 -6.62 3.83 6.69
N PHE A 98 -6.85 3.30 5.49
CA PHE A 98 -7.14 1.89 5.30
C PHE A 98 -6.12 1.25 4.38
N VAL A 99 -5.84 -0.03 4.64
CA VAL A 99 -4.92 -0.85 3.87
C VAL A 99 -5.64 -2.14 3.51
N ILE A 100 -5.71 -2.42 2.21
CA ILE A 100 -6.27 -3.66 1.67
C ILE A 100 -5.11 -4.51 1.18
N GLN A 101 -5.02 -5.75 1.64
CA GLN A 101 -4.07 -6.69 1.07
C GLN A 101 -4.68 -7.34 -0.17
N GLY A 102 -4.05 -7.15 -1.33
CA GLY A 102 -4.46 -7.77 -2.59
C GLY A 102 -3.94 -9.19 -2.74
N SER A 103 -2.63 -9.38 -2.60
CA SER A 103 -1.94 -10.67 -2.73
C SER A 103 -0.82 -10.79 -1.70
N GLY A 104 -0.38 -12.02 -1.42
CA GLY A 104 0.64 -12.28 -0.39
C GLY A 104 0.19 -11.83 1.00
N GLU A 105 1.11 -11.87 1.96
CA GLU A 105 0.86 -11.51 3.35
C GLU A 105 1.98 -10.66 3.91
N ARG A 106 1.63 -9.67 4.74
CA ARG A 106 2.62 -8.91 5.52
C ARG A 106 2.13 -8.69 6.94
N THR A 107 3.08 -8.55 7.86
CA THR A 107 2.80 -8.21 9.25
C THR A 107 2.86 -6.69 9.39
N ILE A 108 1.74 -6.08 9.76
CA ILE A 108 1.67 -4.64 10.00
C ILE A 108 1.70 -4.38 11.50
N ILE A 109 2.71 -3.63 11.94
CA ILE A 109 2.84 -3.16 13.31
C ILE A 109 2.35 -1.71 13.37
N LEU A 110 1.28 -1.48 14.12
CA LEU A 110 0.78 -0.16 14.46
C LEU A 110 1.47 0.31 15.74
N LYS A 111 2.54 1.11 15.61
CA LYS A 111 3.22 1.71 16.76
C LYS A 111 2.46 2.94 17.24
N PRO A 112 2.25 3.15 18.55
CA PRO A 112 1.67 4.37 19.06
C PRO A 112 2.44 5.61 18.59
N SER A 113 1.70 6.66 18.23
CA SER A 113 2.27 7.98 18.00
C SER A 113 2.75 8.60 19.32
N LYS A 114 3.52 9.68 19.25
CA LYS A 114 3.99 10.37 20.47
C LYS A 114 2.81 10.92 21.28
N GLU A 115 1.77 11.33 20.57
CA GLU A 115 0.56 11.96 21.09
C GLU A 115 -0.30 10.97 21.89
N CYS A 116 -0.26 9.67 21.56
CA CYS A 116 -1.04 8.63 22.25
C CYS A 116 -0.18 7.62 23.04
N GLY A 117 1.13 7.82 23.15
CA GLY A 117 2.06 6.82 23.69
C GLY A 117 1.77 6.35 25.12
N SER A 118 1.10 7.16 25.94
CA SER A 118 0.71 6.80 27.31
C SER A 118 -0.55 5.94 27.41
N VAL A 119 -1.36 5.87 26.35
CA VAL A 119 -2.68 5.20 26.33
C VAL A 119 -2.74 4.11 25.28
N CYS A 120 -2.30 4.42 24.06
CA CYS A 120 -2.29 3.49 22.94
C CYS A 120 -1.22 2.41 23.14
N ARG A 121 -1.57 1.17 22.84
CA ARG A 121 -0.63 0.04 22.81
C ARG A 121 -0.25 -0.28 21.37
N THR A 122 0.92 -0.89 21.21
CA THR A 122 1.35 -1.46 19.93
C THR A 122 0.42 -2.60 19.56
N VAL A 123 -0.07 -2.59 18.33
CA VAL A 123 -0.88 -3.66 17.75
C VAL A 123 -0.10 -4.28 16.60
N SER A 124 -0.05 -5.61 16.53
CA SER A 124 0.53 -6.34 15.42
C SER A 124 -0.55 -7.17 14.75
N VAL A 125 -0.69 -7.04 13.42
CA VAL A 125 -1.71 -7.72 12.64
C VAL A 125 -1.05 -8.35 11.42
N VAL A 126 -1.33 -9.64 11.18
CA VAL A 126 -0.99 -10.28 9.91
C VAL A 126 -2.09 -9.97 8.92
N LEU A 127 -1.77 -9.20 7.88
CA LEU A 127 -2.72 -8.82 6.85
C LEU A 127 -2.70 -9.85 5.72
N ARG A 128 -3.77 -10.65 5.64
CA ARG A 128 -3.97 -11.68 4.61
C ARG A 128 -4.72 -11.12 3.41
N PRO A 129 -4.65 -11.76 2.23
CA PRO A 129 -5.41 -11.32 1.06
C PRO A 129 -6.90 -11.08 1.39
N SER A 130 -7.45 -10.00 0.85
CA SER A 130 -8.82 -9.51 1.10
C SER A 130 -9.08 -8.92 2.49
N PHE A 131 -8.10 -8.91 3.41
CA PHE A 131 -8.27 -8.27 4.70
C PHE A 131 -8.08 -6.76 4.57
N VAL A 132 -8.81 -6.02 5.42
CA VAL A 132 -8.74 -4.56 5.50
C VAL A 132 -8.28 -4.18 6.90
N LEU A 133 -7.15 -3.49 6.99
CA LEU A 133 -6.71 -2.82 8.20
C LEU A 133 -7.17 -1.36 8.14
N TRP A 134 -7.89 -0.90 9.17
CA TRP A 134 -8.33 0.49 9.28
C TRP A 134 -7.79 1.09 10.58
N TYR A 135 -7.11 2.22 10.50
CA TYR A 135 -6.54 2.91 11.64
C TYR A 135 -6.52 4.42 11.43
N ASN A 136 -6.24 5.16 12.50
CA ASN A 136 -6.02 6.60 12.42
C ASN A 136 -4.54 6.93 12.63
N TRP A 137 -3.93 7.62 11.67
CA TRP A 137 -2.50 7.95 11.71
C TRP A 137 -2.10 8.96 12.81
N TRP A 138 -3.08 9.66 13.44
CA TRP A 138 -2.83 10.50 14.62
C TRP A 138 -2.46 9.68 15.84
N TYR A 139 -2.93 8.44 15.92
CA TYR A 139 -2.72 7.54 17.05
C TYR A 139 -1.71 6.44 16.77
N TRP A 140 -1.62 5.98 15.51
CA TRP A 140 -0.72 4.90 15.12
C TRP A 140 0.13 5.23 13.89
N ARG A 141 1.42 4.86 13.96
CA ARG A 141 2.37 4.88 12.86
C ARG A 141 2.62 3.44 12.40
N PRO A 142 2.18 3.07 11.19
CA PRO A 142 2.31 1.71 10.67
C PRO A 142 3.73 1.40 10.20
N ILE A 143 4.16 0.15 10.45
CA ILE A 143 5.37 -0.44 9.90
C ILE A 143 4.97 -1.77 9.26
N SER A 144 5.33 -1.95 8.00
CA SER A 144 5.18 -3.20 7.27
C SER A 144 6.41 -4.05 7.46
N LEU A 145 6.24 -5.30 7.85
CA LEU A 145 7.30 -6.29 7.99
C LEU A 145 7.01 -7.50 7.09
N PRO A 146 8.05 -8.13 6.53
CA PRO A 146 7.89 -9.41 5.86
C PRO A 146 7.40 -10.44 6.87
N LYS A 147 6.63 -11.41 6.39
CA LYS A 147 6.35 -12.64 7.12
C LYS A 147 7.46 -13.64 6.82
N GLU A 148 7.80 -14.48 7.80
CA GLU A 148 8.80 -15.53 7.60
C GLU A 148 8.34 -16.56 6.56
N ASN A 149 9.28 -17.04 5.74
CA ASN A 149 9.07 -18.08 4.72
C ASN A 149 8.00 -17.73 3.66
N VAL A 150 7.93 -16.46 3.25
CA VAL A 150 7.07 -16.03 2.15
C VAL A 150 7.80 -16.26 0.83
N THR A 151 7.11 -16.88 -0.13
CA THR A 151 7.60 -17.10 -1.51
C THR A 151 6.88 -16.22 -2.53
N GLU A 152 5.78 -15.57 -2.13
CA GLU A 152 4.90 -14.81 -3.01
C GLU A 152 5.14 -13.30 -2.88
N THR A 153 4.97 -12.58 -3.99
CA THR A 153 4.96 -11.11 -3.98
C THR A 153 3.71 -10.60 -3.27
N SER A 154 3.92 -9.70 -2.31
CA SER A 154 2.86 -9.03 -1.58
C SER A 154 2.45 -7.74 -2.29
N ILE A 155 1.15 -7.53 -2.46
CA ILE A 155 0.58 -6.29 -3.00
C ILE A 155 -0.40 -5.71 -1.98
N SER A 156 -0.15 -4.50 -1.52
CA SER A 156 -1.01 -3.78 -0.58
C SER A 156 -1.49 -2.47 -1.19
N TYR A 157 -2.77 -2.15 -1.04
CA TYR A 157 -3.36 -0.89 -1.46
C TYR A 157 -3.68 -0.01 -0.24
N ILE A 158 -3.15 1.20 -0.23
CA ILE A 158 -3.29 2.17 0.86
C ILE A 158 -4.03 3.40 0.34
N SER A 159 -5.04 3.84 1.08
CA SER A 159 -5.70 5.12 0.84
C SER A 159 -6.32 5.63 2.15
N SER A 160 -6.82 6.86 2.14
CA SER A 160 -7.35 7.52 3.32
C SER A 160 -8.67 8.24 3.06
N TYR A 161 -9.42 8.46 4.13
CA TYR A 161 -10.68 9.16 4.15
C TYR A 161 -10.61 10.43 4.99
N CYS A 162 -11.16 11.48 4.42
CA CYS A 162 -11.64 12.69 5.06
C CYS A 162 -13.19 12.59 5.12
#